data_AF-C5LNK4-F1
#
_entry.id   AF-C5LNK4-F1
#
_cell.length_a   1.000
_cell.length_b   1.000
_cell.length_c   1.000
_cell.angle_alpha   90.00
_cell.angle_beta   90.00
_cell.angle_gamma   90.00
#
_symmetry.space_group_name_H-M   'P 1'
#
loop_
_entity.id
_entity.type
_entity.pdbx_description
1 polymer ?
#
loop_
_entity_poly.entity_id
_entity_poly.type
_entity_poly.pdbx_seq_one_letter_code
_entity_poly.pdbx_strand_id
1 'polypeptide(L)'
;MAEKQSLPVVLSMGAYPFTFLEWLSIIAIMLLCAPIILTGMALCWVVQKLQGPIFNMGYPYNLKPVRASREEYAVVTGASKGMGRQFAMKLAKAGWSLVIAARNEKLLNELKDTLVKTYGPSCKVAVVPCDLS
;
A
#
# COMPACT_ATOMS: atom_id res chain seq x y z
N MET A 1 48.81 -59.68 -11.44
CA MET A 1 48.43 -58.49 -10.64
C MET A 1 47.79 -57.52 -11.61
N ALA A 2 46.48 -57.66 -11.80
CA ALA A 2 45.70 -56.88 -12.74
C ALA A 2 44.73 -55.99 -11.96
N GLU A 3 44.29 -54.93 -12.63
CA GLU A 3 43.06 -54.18 -12.36
C GLU A 3 43.21 -52.88 -11.56
N LYS A 4 43.55 -51.83 -12.29
CA LYS A 4 43.18 -50.45 -11.97
C LYS A 4 42.74 -49.76 -13.26
N GLN A 5 41.50 -49.94 -13.70
CA GLN A 5 40.86 -49.04 -14.68
C GLN A 5 39.33 -49.24 -14.75
N SER A 6 38.62 -48.10 -14.87
CA SER A 6 37.18 -47.89 -15.13
C SER A 6 36.17 -48.18 -14.01
N LEU A 7 36.04 -47.21 -13.08
CA LEU A 7 34.72 -46.90 -12.53
C LEU A 7 33.99 -46.02 -13.56
N PRO A 8 32.83 -46.42 -14.10
CA PRO A 8 31.99 -45.50 -14.86
C PRO A 8 31.27 -44.59 -13.86
N VAL A 9 31.90 -43.46 -13.56
CA VAL A 9 31.16 -42.22 -13.31
C VAL A 9 30.46 -41.91 -14.63
N VAL A 10 29.16 -41.59 -14.59
CA VAL A 10 28.28 -41.26 -15.73
C VAL A 10 27.59 -42.46 -16.41
N LEU A 11 26.50 -42.96 -15.80
CA LEU A 11 25.31 -43.44 -16.54
C LEU A 11 24.13 -43.64 -15.57
N SER A 12 23.37 -42.55 -15.35
CA SER A 12 21.90 -42.52 -15.25
C SER A 12 21.44 -41.35 -14.38
N MET A 13 21.50 -40.15 -14.96
CA MET A 13 20.44 -39.19 -14.68
C MET A 13 19.17 -39.73 -15.35
N GLY A 14 18.09 -39.89 -14.57
CA GLY A 14 16.73 -39.91 -15.12
C GLY A 14 16.06 -41.28 -15.24
N ALA A 15 15.64 -41.85 -14.11
CA ALA A 15 14.47 -42.73 -14.09
C ALA A 15 13.86 -42.66 -12.69
N TYR A 16 12.96 -41.71 -12.45
CA TYR A 16 12.05 -41.78 -11.31
C TYR A 16 11.22 -43.06 -11.47
N PRO A 17 11.34 -44.08 -10.61
CA PRO A 17 10.53 -45.28 -10.71
C PRO A 17 9.19 -44.98 -10.03
N PHE A 18 8.44 -44.02 -10.58
CA PHE A 18 7.16 -43.62 -10.01
C PHE A 18 6.12 -44.61 -10.48
N THR A 19 5.58 -45.39 -9.55
CA THR A 19 4.60 -46.43 -9.88
C THR A 19 3.28 -45.78 -10.32
N PHE A 20 2.52 -46.44 -11.19
CA PHE A 20 1.24 -45.92 -11.71
C PHE A 20 0.25 -45.52 -10.59
N LEU A 21 0.33 -46.18 -9.43
CA LEU A 21 -0.50 -45.86 -8.26
C LEU A 21 -0.12 -44.52 -7.62
N GLU A 22 1.15 -44.12 -7.65
CA GLU A 22 1.56 -42.81 -7.13
C GLU A 22 1.15 -41.67 -8.08
N TRP A 23 1.03 -41.95 -9.39
CA TRP A 23 0.42 -41.00 -10.33
C TRP A 23 -1.06 -40.78 -10.02
N LEU A 24 -1.80 -41.85 -9.72
CA LEU A 24 -3.20 -41.76 -9.34
C LEU A 24 -3.39 -41.00 -8.02
N SER A 25 -2.49 -41.15 -7.05
CA SER A 25 -2.58 -40.42 -5.78
C SER A 25 -2.29 -38.92 -5.95
N ILE A 26 -1.32 -38.53 -6.79
CA ILE A 26 -1.06 -37.11 -7.11
C ILE A 26 -2.27 -36.48 -7.82
N ILE A 27 -2.87 -37.19 -8.79
CA ILE A 27 -4.05 -36.72 -9.51
C ILE A 27 -5.23 -36.55 -8.55
N ALA A 28 -5.43 -37.50 -7.62
CA ALA A 28 -6.48 -37.40 -6.61
C ALA A 28 -6.28 -36.21 -5.66
N ILE A 29 -5.04 -35.94 -5.23
CA ILE A 29 -4.72 -34.78 -4.37
C ILE A 29 -4.95 -33.46 -5.13
N MET A 30 -4.55 -33.38 -6.41
CA MET A 30 -4.80 -32.20 -7.23
C MET A 30 -6.29 -31.93 -7.44
N LEU A 31 -7.10 -32.98 -7.60
CA LEU A 31 -8.56 -32.88 -7.71
C LEU A 31 -9.24 -32.45 -6.41
N LEU A 32 -8.69 -32.81 -5.24
CA LEU A 32 -9.22 -32.38 -3.94
C LEU A 32 -8.81 -30.94 -3.58
N CYS A 33 -7.64 -30.48 -4.01
CA CYS A 33 -7.13 -29.14 -3.74
C CYS A 33 -7.77 -28.07 -4.63
N ALA A 34 -8.08 -28.39 -5.89
CA ALA A 34 -8.70 -27.47 -6.84
C ALA A 34 -10.00 -26.80 -6.33
N PRO A 35 -10.99 -27.51 -5.74
CA PRO A 35 -12.20 -26.89 -5.22
C PRO A 35 -11.93 -26.02 -3.98
N ILE A 36 -10.92 -26.35 -3.16
CA ILE A 36 -10.55 -25.55 -1.97
C ILE A 36 -9.97 -24.20 -2.41
N ILE A 37 -9.11 -24.20 -3.43
CA ILE A 37 -8.55 -22.97 -3.99
C ILE A 37 -9.65 -22.15 -4.67
N LEU A 38 -10.54 -22.80 -5.42
CA LEU A 38 -11.63 -22.12 -6.13
C LEU A 38 -12.64 -21.50 -5.15
N THR A 39 -12.99 -22.21 -4.08
CA THR A 39 -13.86 -21.68 -3.01
C THR A 39 -13.19 -20.55 -2.25
N GLY A 40 -11.88 -20.64 -1.97
CA GLY A 40 -11.12 -19.55 -1.36
C GLY A 40 -11.05 -18.29 -2.24
N MET A 41 -10.83 -18.46 -3.55
CA MET A 41 -10.83 -17.34 -4.52
C MET A 41 -12.22 -16.73 -4.66
N ALA A 42 -13.29 -17.54 -4.68
CA ALA A 42 -14.66 -17.07 -4.72
C ALA A 42 -15.03 -16.29 -3.44
N LEU A 43 -14.64 -16.80 -2.26
CA LEU A 43 -14.83 -16.11 -0.98
C LEU A 43 -14.09 -14.76 -0.96
N CYS A 44 -12.84 -14.74 -1.43
CA CYS A 44 -12.06 -13.50 -1.55
C CYS A 44 -12.74 -12.49 -2.47
N TRP A 45 -13.24 -12.94 -3.62
CA TRP A 45 -13.98 -12.09 -4.56
C TRP A 45 -15.28 -11.54 -3.95
N VAL A 46 -16.02 -12.35 -3.19
CA VAL A 46 -17.23 -11.93 -2.47
C VAL A 46 -16.89 -10.88 -1.41
N VAL A 47 -15.83 -11.10 -0.61
CA VAL A 47 -15.38 -10.14 0.40
C VAL A 47 -14.99 -8.81 -0.25
N GLN A 48 -14.21 -8.84 -1.33
CA GLN A 48 -13.82 -7.63 -2.07
C GLN A 48 -15.04 -6.89 -2.66
N LYS A 49 -16.06 -7.63 -3.12
CA LYS A 49 -17.29 -7.03 -3.64
C LYS A 49 -18.20 -6.45 -2.55
N LEU A 50 -18.14 -6.99 -1.33
CA LEU A 50 -18.85 -6.45 -0.16
C LEU A 50 -18.15 -5.24 0.46
N GLN A 51 -16.83 -5.10 0.33
CA GLN A 51 -16.09 -3.96 0.90
C GLN A 51 -16.56 -2.61 0.34
N GLY A 52 -16.88 -2.54 -0.96
CA GLY A 52 -17.41 -1.32 -1.60
C GLY A 52 -18.67 -0.76 -0.92
N PRO A 53 -19.78 -1.52 -0.85
CA PRO A 53 -21.02 -1.05 -0.24
C PRO A 53 -20.89 -0.82 1.27
N ILE A 54 -20.13 -1.64 2.02
CA ILE A 54 -19.93 -1.41 3.46
C ILE A 54 -19.17 -0.09 3.70
N PHE A 55 -18.13 0.18 2.91
CA PHE A 55 -17.37 1.43 3.02
C PHE A 55 -18.18 2.65 2.56
N ASN A 56 -19.01 2.50 1.52
CA ASN A 56 -19.89 3.55 1.02
C ASN A 56 -21.09 3.82 1.96
N MET A 57 -21.51 2.83 2.76
CA MET A 57 -22.59 2.98 3.74
C MET A 57 -22.15 3.76 4.98
N GLY A 58 -20.85 3.76 5.31
CA GLY A 58 -20.30 4.52 6.43
C GLY A 58 -20.25 6.03 6.21
N TYR A 59 -20.41 6.52 4.98
CA TYR A 59 -20.25 7.94 4.64
C TYR A 59 -21.28 8.42 3.61
N PRO A 60 -22.55 8.65 4.00
CA PRO A 60 -23.64 9.05 3.11
C PRO A 60 -23.59 10.53 2.66
N TYR A 61 -22.42 11.15 2.64
CA TYR A 61 -22.25 12.53 2.20
C TYR A 61 -21.61 12.60 0.82
N ASN A 62 -22.35 13.19 -0.13
CA ASN A 62 -21.81 13.56 -1.43
C ASN A 62 -20.94 14.81 -1.26
N LEU A 63 -19.71 14.62 -0.74
CA LEU A 63 -18.71 15.67 -0.66
C LEU A 63 -18.37 16.08 -2.08
N LYS A 64 -18.93 17.21 -2.53
CA LYS A 64 -18.40 17.86 -3.72
C LYS A 64 -16.91 18.08 -3.48
N PRO A 65 -16.03 17.73 -4.43
CA PRO A 65 -14.60 17.94 -4.25
C PRO A 65 -14.39 19.43 -3.99
N VAL A 66 -14.01 19.77 -2.76
CA VAL A 66 -13.82 21.16 -2.37
C VAL A 66 -12.58 21.63 -3.13
N ARG A 67 -12.82 22.46 -4.16
CA ARG A 67 -11.76 23.12 -4.90
C ARG A 67 -11.39 24.34 -4.09
N ALA A 68 -10.13 24.43 -3.69
CA ALA A 68 -9.62 25.59 -2.98
C ALA A 68 -9.91 26.85 -3.79
N SER A 69 -10.73 27.74 -3.25
CA SER A 69 -10.68 29.14 -3.65
C SER A 69 -9.39 29.76 -3.10
N ARG A 70 -8.87 30.82 -3.72
CA ARG A 70 -7.62 31.48 -3.24
C ARG A 70 -7.73 32.06 -1.82
N GLU A 71 -8.94 32.13 -1.28
CA GLU A 71 -9.28 32.70 0.04
C GLU A 71 -9.45 31.61 1.12
N GLU A 72 -9.56 30.33 0.75
CA GLU A 72 -9.80 29.23 1.69
C GLU A 72 -8.50 28.65 2.25
N TYR A 73 -8.49 28.44 3.57
CA TYR A 73 -7.39 27.84 4.29
C TYR A 73 -7.77 26.47 4.83
N ALA A 74 -6.91 25.49 4.59
CA ALA A 74 -6.99 24.20 5.26
C ALA A 74 -6.04 24.19 6.47
N VAL A 75 -6.58 23.82 7.63
CA VAL A 75 -5.80 23.67 8.87
C VAL A 75 -5.31 22.24 8.97
N VAL A 76 -4.01 22.08 9.18
CA VAL A 76 -3.38 20.77 9.38
C VAL A 76 -2.70 20.74 10.73
N THR A 77 -3.28 19.97 11.65
CA THR A 77 -2.72 19.71 12.98
C THR A 77 -1.74 18.54 12.92
N GLY A 78 -0.70 18.56 13.76
CA GLY A 78 0.36 17.55 13.74
C GLY A 78 1.20 17.59 12.45
N ALA A 79 1.26 18.73 11.77
CA ALA A 79 1.93 18.86 10.46
C ALA A 79 3.45 18.64 10.49
N SER A 80 4.08 18.64 11.66
CA SER A 80 5.54 18.52 11.78
C SER A 80 6.12 17.22 11.22
N LYS A 81 5.39 16.10 11.29
CA LYS A 81 5.89 14.75 10.89
C LYS A 81 4.74 13.84 10.42
N GLY A 82 5.11 12.69 9.85
CA GLY A 82 4.17 11.60 9.54
C GLY A 82 3.06 11.99 8.56
N MET A 83 1.84 11.54 8.86
CA MET A 83 0.67 11.77 8.00
C MET A 83 0.32 13.26 7.87
N GLY A 84 0.40 14.04 8.94
CA GLY A 84 0.11 15.48 8.91
C GLY A 84 0.97 16.21 7.88
N ARG A 85 2.27 15.90 7.82
CA ARG A 85 3.19 16.44 6.80
C ARG A 85 2.75 16.06 5.38
N GLN A 86 2.38 14.80 5.16
CA GLN A 86 1.94 14.33 3.84
C GLN A 86 0.60 14.96 3.42
N PHE A 87 -0.33 15.14 4.35
CA PHE A 87 -1.59 15.83 4.08
C PHE A 87 -1.35 17.29 3.71
N ALA A 88 -0.48 18.00 4.43
CA ALA A 88 -0.10 19.37 4.08
C ALA A 88 0.46 19.44 2.64
N MET A 89 1.34 18.51 2.25
CA MET A 89 1.85 18.46 0.87
C MET A 89 0.77 18.18 -0.17
N LYS A 90 -0.15 17.24 0.09
CA LYS A 90 -1.25 16.93 -0.83
C LYS A 90 -2.22 18.10 -0.98
N LEU A 91 -2.54 18.79 0.11
CA LEU A 91 -3.42 19.95 0.11
C LEU A 91 -2.77 21.14 -0.60
N ALA A 92 -1.47 21.40 -0.36
CA ALA A 92 -0.72 22.40 -1.09
C ALA A 92 -0.68 22.11 -2.60
N LYS A 93 -0.46 20.84 -2.99
CA LYS A 93 -0.52 20.41 -4.39
C LYS A 93 -1.90 20.63 -5.02
N ALA A 94 -2.96 20.49 -4.23
CA ALA A 94 -4.33 20.76 -4.65
C ALA A 94 -4.68 22.26 -4.70
N GLY A 95 -3.73 23.16 -4.38
CA GLY A 95 -3.89 24.60 -4.49
C GLY A 95 -4.46 25.29 -3.25
N TRP A 96 -4.49 24.60 -2.11
CA TRP A 96 -4.98 25.18 -0.85
C TRP A 96 -3.95 26.12 -0.23
N SER A 97 -4.45 27.18 0.42
CA SER A 97 -3.66 27.88 1.44
C SER A 97 -3.71 27.07 2.74
N LEU A 98 -2.64 27.12 3.53
CA LEU A 98 -2.47 26.22 4.67
C LEU A 98 -2.19 26.96 5.96
N VAL A 99 -2.76 26.45 7.04
CA VAL A 99 -2.36 26.77 8.42
C VAL A 99 -1.81 25.48 9.02
N ILE A 100 -0.51 25.45 9.31
CA ILE A 100 0.15 24.26 9.87
C ILE A 100 0.43 24.45 11.35
N ALA A 101 -0.06 23.51 12.16
CA ALA A 101 0.04 23.56 13.61
C ALA A 101 0.69 22.30 14.20
N ALA A 102 1.68 22.49 15.06
CA ALA A 102 2.35 21.44 15.83
C ALA A 102 3.24 22.04 16.94
N ARG A 103 3.76 21.20 17.83
CA ARG A 103 4.64 21.63 18.95
C ARG A 103 6.01 22.14 18.52
N ASN A 104 6.58 21.58 17.44
CA ASN A 104 7.95 21.89 17.02
C ASN A 104 7.95 22.91 15.88
N GLU A 105 8.20 24.17 16.23
CA GLU A 105 8.21 25.31 15.30
C GLU A 105 9.30 25.18 14.22
N LYS A 106 10.49 24.67 14.56
CA LYS A 106 11.60 24.50 13.61
C LYS A 106 11.19 23.61 12.45
N LEU A 107 10.57 22.47 12.75
CA LEU A 107 10.09 21.53 11.73
C LEU A 107 8.93 22.11 10.91
N LEU A 108 8.08 22.94 11.50
CA LEU A 108 7.01 23.63 10.78
C LEU A 108 7.57 24.66 9.80
N ASN A 109 8.59 25.42 10.20
CA ASN A 109 9.25 26.39 9.33
C ASN A 109 9.97 25.69 8.16
N GLU A 110 10.68 24.59 8.42
CA GLU A 110 11.27 23.76 7.35
C GLU A 110 10.21 23.23 6.37
N LEU A 111 9.04 22.81 6.89
CA LEU A 111 7.93 22.38 6.06
C LEU A 111 7.37 23.54 5.23
N LYS A 112 7.12 24.70 5.85
CA LYS A 112 6.66 25.91 5.15
C LYS A 112 7.60 26.27 4.01
N ASP A 113 8.90 26.32 4.26
CA ASP A 113 9.89 26.65 3.23
C ASP A 113 9.85 25.64 2.09
N THR A 114 9.72 24.35 2.41
CA THR A 114 9.57 23.29 1.42
C THR A 114 8.33 23.50 0.56
N LEU A 115 7.18 23.79 1.19
CA LEU A 115 5.90 23.98 0.50
C LEU A 115 5.92 25.22 -0.39
N VAL A 116 6.43 26.35 0.11
CA VAL A 116 6.53 27.61 -0.64
C VAL A 116 7.49 27.46 -1.82
N LYS A 117 8.63 26.79 -1.64
CA LYS A 117 9.57 26.50 -2.74
C LYS A 117 8.98 25.57 -3.80
N THR A 118 8.20 24.56 -3.40
CA THR A 118 7.68 23.54 -4.32
C THR A 118 6.44 24.01 -5.08
N TYR A 119 5.53 24.73 -4.41
CA TYR A 119 4.22 25.10 -4.97
C TYR A 119 4.08 26.60 -5.30
N GLY A 120 5.10 27.41 -4.99
CA GLY A 120 5.21 28.79 -5.41
C GLY A 120 4.30 29.77 -4.64
N PRO A 121 4.15 31.01 -5.14
CA PRO A 121 3.44 32.11 -4.46
C PRO A 121 1.91 31.91 -4.34
N SER A 122 1.37 30.85 -4.95
CA SER A 122 -0.06 30.53 -4.88
C SER A 122 -0.46 29.88 -3.56
N CYS A 123 0.50 29.32 -2.79
CA CYS A 123 0.24 28.65 -1.52
C CYS A 123 0.69 29.54 -0.35
N LYS A 124 -0.26 30.20 0.32
CA LYS A 124 0.01 30.94 1.55
C LYS A 124 0.08 29.95 2.71
N VAL A 125 1.19 29.94 3.45
CA VAL A 125 1.39 29.02 4.58
C VAL A 125 1.63 29.82 5.87
N ALA A 126 0.69 29.71 6.81
CA ALA A 126 0.81 30.23 8.17
C ALA A 126 1.29 29.13 9.11
N VAL A 127 2.28 29.45 9.96
CA VAL A 127 2.84 28.55 10.97
C VAL A 127 2.28 28.95 12.33
N VAL A 128 1.70 27.99 13.03
CA VAL A 128 1.15 28.21 14.38
C VAL A 128 1.75 27.16 15.32
N PRO A 129 2.80 27.49 16.10
CA PRO A 129 3.27 26.59 17.13
C PRO A 129 2.16 26.42 18.18
N CYS A 130 1.69 25.20 18.35
CA CYS A 130 0.55 24.90 19.23
C CYS A 130 0.69 23.50 19.80
N ASP A 131 0.46 23.38 21.10
CA ASP A 131 0.23 22.10 21.76
C ASP A 131 -1.29 21.88 21.86
N LEU A 132 -1.75 20.75 21.34
CA LEU A 132 -3.17 20.38 21.24
C LEU A 132 -3.48 19.15 22.10
N SER A 133 -2.60 18.81 23.05
CA SER A 133 -2.76 17.70 23.99
C SER A 133 -3.49 18.08 25.28
#